data_AF-A0A183DVK2-F1
#
_entry.id   AF-A0A183DVK2-F1
#
_cell.length_a   1.000
_cell.length_b   1.000
_cell.length_c   1.000
_cell.angle_alpha   90.00
_cell.angle_beta   90.00
_cell.angle_gamma   90.00
#
_symmetry.space_group_name_H-M   'P 1'
#
loop_
_entity.id
_entity.type
_entity.pdbx_description
1 polymer ?
#
loop_
_entity_poly.entity_id
_entity_poly.type
_entity_poly.pdbx_seq_one_letter_code
_entity_poly.pdbx_strand_id
1 'polypeptide(L)'
;MTGAAAASGPPPPPPPPPVLPPDLLASAGANVADKADADRAALFAEINAGEEITKRLKKVTPDMQTHKNPALRAQHESVPVATQRTATASPSLVVKQEDKPPKTWLENGKQWNVEYHKNDKNVTVEIGDMKQTVYVFKCENSIIQVKGKVNSITLDSCKKTSIVFDSLLSQIEVINCQSVQIQTLGAMPTLSIQKTDGCQVYLSKDAINAEIITSKSSEMNILVPSGEEGDFVSSFCPSL
;
A
#
# COMPACT_ATOMS: atom_id res chain seq x y z
N MET A 1 -43.77 -61.54 7.93
CA MET A 1 -43.44 -61.09 9.30
C MET A 1 -42.74 -59.76 9.21
N THR A 2 -43.28 -58.81 9.95
CA THR A 2 -43.04 -57.36 10.02
C THR A 2 -41.65 -56.99 10.54
N GLY A 3 -40.98 -56.01 9.92
CA GLY A 3 -39.80 -55.34 10.47
C GLY A 3 -40.09 -53.87 10.71
N ALA A 4 -40.10 -53.44 11.97
CA ALA A 4 -40.53 -52.14 12.45
C ALA A 4 -39.49 -51.03 12.25
N ALA A 5 -39.98 -49.81 12.02
CA ALA A 5 -39.21 -48.57 11.99
C ALA A 5 -38.80 -48.15 13.42
N ALA A 6 -37.55 -47.69 13.59
CA ALA A 6 -37.06 -47.05 14.80
C ALA A 6 -36.74 -45.58 14.50
N ALA A 7 -37.36 -44.69 15.29
CA ALA A 7 -37.22 -43.23 15.21
C ALA A 7 -35.89 -42.76 15.82
N SER A 8 -35.18 -41.87 15.12
CA SER A 8 -33.98 -41.17 15.61
C SER A 8 -34.35 -39.86 16.32
N GLY A 9 -34.06 -39.76 17.61
CA GLY A 9 -34.17 -38.50 18.38
C GLY A 9 -33.01 -37.52 18.09
N PRO A 10 -33.17 -36.22 18.41
CA PRO A 10 -32.14 -35.21 18.18
C PRO A 10 -30.94 -35.34 19.13
N PRO A 11 -29.73 -34.87 18.74
CA PRO A 11 -28.52 -34.98 19.55
C PRO A 11 -28.56 -34.06 20.79
N PRO A 12 -27.86 -34.43 21.89
CA PRO A 12 -27.84 -33.66 23.12
C PRO A 12 -27.05 -32.33 22.95
N PRO A 13 -27.39 -31.29 23.74
CA PRO A 13 -26.69 -30.01 23.71
C PRO A 13 -25.25 -30.12 24.25
N PRO A 14 -24.33 -29.26 23.77
CA PRO A 14 -22.94 -29.27 24.21
C PRO A 14 -22.79 -28.81 25.67
N PRO A 15 -21.78 -29.33 26.39
CA PRO A 15 -21.54 -28.95 27.79
C PRO A 15 -21.06 -27.49 27.90
N PRO A 16 -21.38 -26.82 29.02
CA PRO A 16 -20.94 -25.45 29.29
C PRO A 16 -19.41 -25.38 29.46
N PRO A 17 -18.78 -24.24 29.10
CA PRO A 17 -17.34 -24.06 29.26
C PRO A 17 -16.92 -24.06 30.75
N PRO A 18 -15.71 -24.54 31.08
CA PRO A 18 -15.21 -24.52 32.44
C PRO A 18 -14.99 -23.08 32.93
N VAL A 19 -15.46 -22.79 34.15
CA VAL A 19 -15.24 -21.50 34.82
C VAL A 19 -13.78 -21.47 35.32
N LEU A 20 -13.01 -20.46 34.90
CA LEU A 20 -11.65 -20.25 35.40
C LEU A 20 -11.66 -19.85 36.89
N PRO A 21 -10.74 -20.38 37.73
CA PRO A 21 -10.64 -20.01 39.13
C PRO A 21 -10.10 -18.57 39.32
N PRO A 22 -10.46 -17.87 40.42
CA PRO A 22 -10.20 -16.43 40.58
C PRO A 22 -8.75 -16.03 40.85
N ASP A 23 -7.84 -16.98 41.05
CA ASP A 23 -6.54 -16.72 41.69
C ASP A 23 -5.35 -16.50 40.73
N LEU A 24 -5.59 -16.41 39.41
CA LEU A 24 -4.51 -16.12 38.45
C LEU A 24 -4.18 -14.62 38.29
N LEU A 25 -4.90 -13.72 38.97
CA LEU A 25 -4.62 -12.27 38.91
C LEU A 25 -3.74 -11.76 40.06
N ALA A 26 -3.33 -12.61 41.00
CA ALA A 26 -2.65 -12.18 42.23
C ALA A 26 -1.12 -12.29 42.22
N SER A 27 -0.48 -12.62 41.08
CA SER A 27 0.99 -12.82 41.05
C SER A 27 1.69 -12.34 39.77
N ALA A 28 1.43 -11.10 39.36
CA ALA A 28 2.32 -10.37 38.44
C ALA A 28 2.08 -8.86 38.55
N GLY A 29 2.65 -8.21 39.56
CA GLY A 29 2.40 -6.77 39.75
C GLY A 29 3.21 -6.14 40.87
N ALA A 30 4.51 -6.39 40.93
CA ALA A 30 5.41 -5.59 41.75
C ALA A 30 6.63 -5.16 40.91
N ASN A 31 6.79 -3.84 40.77
CA ASN A 31 8.03 -3.12 40.44
C ASN A 31 8.47 -2.87 38.97
N VAL A 32 7.59 -2.49 38.04
CA VAL A 32 8.07 -1.81 36.79
C VAL A 32 7.17 -0.69 36.22
N ALA A 33 6.03 -0.36 36.82
CA ALA A 33 5.09 0.59 36.21
C ALA A 33 5.31 2.08 36.56
N ASP A 34 5.97 2.41 37.68
CA ASP A 34 6.02 3.79 38.18
C ASP A 34 7.00 4.72 37.43
N LYS A 35 8.02 4.17 36.75
CA LYS A 35 9.07 5.00 36.14
C LYS A 35 8.71 5.48 34.72
N ALA A 36 7.99 4.66 33.95
CA ALA A 36 7.63 4.99 32.58
C ALA A 36 6.51 6.04 32.48
N ASP A 37 5.61 6.10 33.46
CA ASP A 37 4.53 7.09 33.49
C ASP A 37 5.06 8.47 33.92
N ALA A 38 6.01 8.52 34.87
CA ALA A 38 6.71 9.73 35.27
C ALA A 38 7.56 10.33 34.13
N ASP A 39 8.26 9.50 33.35
CA ASP A 39 9.03 9.93 32.18
C ASP A 39 8.12 10.43 31.04
N ARG A 40 6.96 9.80 30.81
CA ARG A 40 5.96 10.32 29.84
C ARG A 40 5.32 11.62 30.32
N ALA A 41 4.94 11.72 31.59
CA ALA A 41 4.36 12.92 32.17
C ALA A 41 5.35 14.11 32.15
N ALA A 42 6.64 13.85 32.41
CA ALA A 42 7.69 14.86 32.26
C ALA A 42 7.83 15.32 30.81
N LEU A 43 7.74 14.41 29.83
CA LEU A 43 7.78 14.75 28.40
C LEU A 43 6.58 15.63 27.98
N PHE A 44 5.37 15.31 28.44
CA PHE A 44 4.18 16.13 28.14
C PHE A 44 4.21 17.49 28.85
N ALA A 45 4.79 17.57 30.06
CA ALA A 45 5.02 18.84 30.75
C ALA A 45 6.07 19.71 30.02
N GLU A 46 7.11 19.09 29.45
CA GLU A 46 8.13 19.79 28.66
C GLU A 46 7.58 20.29 27.31
N ILE A 47 6.62 19.58 26.71
CA ILE A 47 5.93 20.01 25.47
C ILE A 47 4.95 21.17 25.73
N ASN A 48 4.31 21.22 26.90
CA ASN A 48 3.41 22.32 27.28
C ASN A 48 4.14 23.59 27.78
N ALA A 49 5.48 23.61 27.79
CA ALA A 49 6.28 24.74 28.26
C ALA A 49 6.31 25.95 27.30
N GLY A 50 5.63 25.88 26.14
CA GLY A 50 5.41 27.03 25.26
C GLY A 50 6.69 27.78 24.87
N GLU A 51 6.71 29.11 25.04
CA GLU A 51 7.77 30.00 24.58
C GLU A 51 9.17 29.75 25.21
N GLU A 52 9.25 29.04 26.34
CA GLU A 52 10.52 28.69 27.01
C GLU A 52 11.38 27.68 26.22
N ILE A 53 10.78 26.85 25.35
CA ILE A 53 11.49 25.86 24.52
C ILE A 53 12.52 26.53 23.59
N THR A 54 12.26 27.78 23.20
CA THR A 54 13.16 28.56 22.33
C THR A 54 14.49 28.92 22.98
N LYS A 55 14.63 28.78 24.31
CA LYS A 55 15.90 28.99 25.05
C LYS A 55 16.84 27.79 25.02
N ARG A 56 16.31 26.57 24.77
CA ARG A 56 17.11 25.33 24.70
C ARG A 56 17.61 25.00 23.29
N LEU A 57 17.08 25.68 22.27
CA LEU A 57 17.55 25.58 20.88
C LEU A 57 18.79 26.46 20.67
N LYS A 58 19.82 25.90 20.04
CA LYS A 58 21.04 26.63 19.67
C LYS A 58 20.66 27.82 18.78
N LYS A 59 20.91 29.04 19.24
CA LYS A 59 20.58 30.26 18.49
C LYS A 59 21.33 30.26 17.16
N VAL A 60 20.57 30.32 16.08
CA VAL A 60 21.09 30.48 14.71
C VAL A 60 21.60 31.92 14.59
N THR A 61 22.92 32.08 14.56
CA THR A 61 23.56 33.38 14.31
C THR A 61 23.32 33.84 12.87
N PRO A 62 23.32 35.15 12.58
CA PRO A 62 23.06 35.70 11.25
C PRO A 62 23.92 35.08 10.14
N ASP A 63 25.12 34.60 10.46
CA ASP A 63 26.05 33.93 9.55
C ASP A 63 25.56 32.57 9.03
N MET A 64 24.65 31.91 9.77
CA MET A 64 24.02 30.65 9.37
C MET A 64 22.72 30.86 8.57
N GLN A 65 22.30 32.12 8.39
CA GLN A 65 21.15 32.47 7.57
C GLN A 65 21.63 32.74 6.14
N THR A 66 21.37 31.79 5.23
CA THR A 66 21.80 31.85 3.83
C THR A 66 21.28 33.08 3.06
N HIS A 67 20.26 33.77 3.57
CA HIS A 67 19.75 35.02 2.99
C HIS A 67 20.45 36.30 3.51
N LYS A 68 21.28 36.20 4.56
CA LYS A 68 21.98 37.35 5.16
C LYS A 68 23.50 37.32 5.01
N ASN A 69 24.07 36.22 4.52
CA ASN A 69 25.50 36.09 4.28
C ASN A 69 25.81 35.91 2.77
N PRO A 70 26.19 36.98 2.05
CA PRO A 70 26.51 36.93 0.62
C PRO A 70 27.65 35.97 0.27
N ALA A 71 28.55 35.66 1.22
CA ALA A 71 29.70 34.79 0.98
C ALA A 71 29.32 33.30 0.77
N LEU A 72 28.21 32.84 1.36
CA LEU A 72 27.72 31.46 1.16
C LEU A 72 27.00 31.27 -0.19
N ARG A 73 26.67 32.36 -0.87
CA ARG A 73 26.03 32.36 -2.19
C ARG A 73 27.04 32.24 -3.34
N ALA A 74 28.32 32.52 -3.06
CA ALA A 74 29.40 32.57 -4.06
C ALA A 74 30.05 31.20 -4.36
N GLN A 75 29.70 30.13 -3.64
CA GLN A 75 30.25 28.78 -3.93
C GLN A 75 29.46 27.98 -4.99
N HIS A 76 28.54 28.61 -5.70
CA HIS A 76 27.90 28.03 -6.87
C HIS A 76 28.11 28.95 -8.08
N GLU A 77 29.36 29.02 -8.53
CA GLU A 77 29.74 29.77 -9.73
C GLU A 77 29.61 28.90 -10.99
N SER A 78 28.53 29.20 -11.71
CA SER A 78 28.34 29.29 -13.17
C SER A 78 29.14 28.44 -14.19
N VAL A 79 28.39 27.85 -15.12
CA VAL A 79 28.75 27.73 -16.56
C VAL A 79 27.47 27.91 -17.41
N PRO A 80 27.53 28.32 -18.70
CA PRO A 80 26.90 29.53 -19.20
C PRO A 80 25.61 29.31 -20.02
N VAL A 81 24.93 30.45 -20.21
CA VAL A 81 23.67 30.70 -20.90
C VAL A 81 23.75 30.45 -22.42
N ALA A 82 22.75 29.73 -22.95
CA ALA A 82 22.26 29.93 -24.32
C ALA A 82 20.73 30.12 -24.29
N THR A 83 20.31 31.19 -24.95
CA THR A 83 19.01 31.86 -24.96
C THR A 83 17.90 31.04 -25.65
N GLN A 84 16.71 30.91 -25.04
CA GLN A 84 15.43 31.48 -25.54
C GLN A 84 14.16 30.97 -24.80
N ARG A 85 13.51 31.93 -24.11
CA ARG A 85 12.06 32.26 -24.01
C ARG A 85 11.01 31.24 -23.49
N THR A 86 10.43 31.67 -22.36
CA THR A 86 9.00 31.70 -21.97
C THR A 86 8.25 30.40 -21.67
N ALA A 87 8.15 30.05 -20.38
CA ALA A 87 6.89 30.02 -19.62
C ALA A 87 7.21 29.71 -18.14
N THR A 88 6.69 30.53 -17.24
CA THR A 88 6.87 30.43 -15.78
C THR A 88 6.04 29.27 -15.22
N ALA A 89 6.72 28.21 -14.76
CA ALA A 89 6.16 27.26 -13.80
C ALA A 89 7.11 27.21 -12.61
N SER A 90 6.64 27.74 -11.48
CA SER A 90 7.33 27.70 -10.19
C SER A 90 7.60 26.24 -9.79
N PRO A 91 8.84 25.84 -9.45
CA PRO A 91 9.08 24.52 -8.90
C PRO A 91 8.54 24.51 -7.48
N SER A 92 7.38 23.89 -7.29
CA SER A 92 6.88 23.57 -5.96
C SER A 92 7.91 22.65 -5.31
N LEU A 93 8.44 23.06 -4.16
CA LEU A 93 9.40 22.30 -3.36
C LEU A 93 8.70 21.03 -2.87
N VAL A 94 8.81 19.96 -3.64
CA VAL A 94 8.37 18.63 -3.22
C VAL A 94 9.32 18.21 -2.11
N VAL A 95 8.81 18.22 -0.87
CA VAL A 95 9.51 17.67 0.30
C VAL A 95 9.89 16.24 -0.05
N LYS A 96 11.19 16.00 -0.17
CA LYS A 96 11.78 14.70 -0.50
C LYS A 96 11.48 13.76 0.66
N GLN A 97 10.40 13.00 0.54
CA GLN A 97 10.03 11.95 1.48
C GLN A 97 11.21 10.97 1.55
N GLU A 98 11.73 10.71 2.74
CA GLU A 98 12.85 9.78 2.95
C GLU A 98 12.54 8.44 2.29
N ASP A 99 13.34 8.10 1.28
CA ASP A 99 13.20 6.88 0.52
C ASP A 99 13.73 5.70 1.34
N LYS A 100 12.80 4.90 1.85
CA LYS A 100 13.13 3.57 2.37
C LYS A 100 13.69 2.71 1.23
N PRO A 101 14.63 1.81 1.51
CA PRO A 101 15.23 0.99 0.47
C PRO A 101 14.18 0.05 -0.16
N PRO A 102 14.28 -0.21 -1.47
CA PRO A 102 13.42 -1.17 -2.15
C PRO A 102 13.61 -2.55 -1.52
N LYS A 103 12.50 -3.25 -1.27
CA LYS A 103 12.53 -4.54 -0.59
C LYS A 103 11.50 -5.47 -1.20
N THR A 104 11.95 -6.66 -1.58
CA THR A 104 11.08 -7.76 -1.99
C THR A 104 11.40 -8.98 -1.14
N TRP A 105 10.40 -9.55 -0.47
CA TRP A 105 10.58 -10.76 0.33
C TRP A 105 9.29 -11.53 0.49
N LEU A 106 9.41 -12.83 0.72
CA LEU A 106 8.31 -13.70 1.10
C LEU A 106 8.22 -13.77 2.64
N GLU A 107 7.16 -13.21 3.20
CA GLU A 107 6.87 -13.23 4.62
C GLU A 107 6.14 -14.53 5.00
N ASN A 108 6.71 -15.25 5.97
CA ASN A 108 6.14 -16.47 6.55
C ASN A 108 5.72 -17.54 5.52
N GLY A 109 6.36 -17.55 4.34
CA GLY A 109 6.01 -18.46 3.23
C GLY A 109 4.67 -18.18 2.55
N LYS A 110 3.95 -17.13 2.96
CA LYS A 110 2.56 -16.88 2.55
C LYS A 110 2.36 -15.58 1.77
N GLN A 111 2.97 -14.48 2.19
CA GLN A 111 2.74 -13.18 1.55
C GLN A 111 4.03 -12.63 0.96
N TRP A 112 4.01 -12.35 -0.35
CA TRP A 112 5.05 -11.60 -1.01
C TRP A 112 4.86 -10.11 -0.75
N ASN A 113 5.83 -9.46 -0.13
CA ASN A 113 5.85 -8.02 0.06
C ASN A 113 6.81 -7.40 -0.96
N VAL A 114 6.32 -6.45 -1.76
CA VAL A 114 7.07 -5.67 -2.75
C VAL A 114 6.93 -4.20 -2.38
N GLU A 115 7.95 -3.63 -1.75
CA GLU A 115 7.86 -2.31 -1.15
C GLU A 115 8.94 -1.35 -1.67
N TYR A 116 8.57 -0.07 -1.81
CA TYR A 116 9.48 1.05 -2.11
C TYR A 116 10.32 0.92 -3.39
N HIS A 117 9.87 0.10 -4.35
CA HIS A 117 10.50 0.05 -5.68
C HIS A 117 10.26 1.34 -6.44
N LYS A 118 11.35 1.93 -6.95
CA LYS A 118 11.29 3.20 -7.69
C LYS A 118 12.05 3.09 -9.00
N ASN A 119 11.37 3.37 -10.10
CA ASN A 119 11.93 3.29 -11.46
C ASN A 119 12.43 1.89 -11.84
N ASP A 120 11.94 0.82 -11.18
CA ASP A 120 12.33 -0.54 -11.49
C ASP A 120 11.29 -1.21 -12.37
N LYS A 121 11.68 -1.57 -13.59
CA LYS A 121 10.80 -2.19 -14.59
C LYS A 121 10.92 -3.71 -14.66
N ASN A 122 11.77 -4.30 -13.82
CA ASN A 122 12.13 -5.72 -13.88
C ASN A 122 11.74 -6.48 -12.60
N VAL A 123 10.88 -5.90 -11.76
CA VAL A 123 10.43 -6.54 -10.52
C VAL A 123 9.59 -7.76 -10.87
N THR A 124 10.11 -8.95 -10.60
CA THR A 124 9.43 -10.22 -10.87
C THR A 124 9.21 -10.98 -9.57
N VAL A 125 7.99 -11.46 -9.36
CA VAL A 125 7.60 -12.31 -8.24
C VAL A 125 7.13 -13.65 -8.80
N GLU A 126 7.84 -14.72 -8.44
CA GLU A 126 7.48 -16.09 -8.84
C GLU A 126 6.69 -16.76 -7.72
N ILE A 127 5.47 -17.15 -8.03
CA ILE A 127 4.54 -17.73 -7.05
C ILE A 127 4.79 -19.23 -6.95
N GLY A 128 5.18 -19.68 -5.75
CA GLY A 128 5.44 -21.09 -5.48
C GLY A 128 4.20 -21.88 -5.05
N ASP A 129 3.20 -21.21 -4.47
CA ASP A 129 1.93 -21.80 -4.03
C ASP A 129 0.78 -20.84 -4.33
N MET A 130 -0.30 -21.35 -4.93
CA MET A 130 -1.50 -20.58 -5.28
C MET A 130 -2.23 -19.97 -4.09
N LYS A 131 -1.94 -20.41 -2.86
CA LYS A 131 -2.46 -19.82 -1.61
C LYS A 131 -1.72 -18.55 -1.20
N GLN A 132 -0.58 -18.26 -1.83
CA GLN A 132 0.19 -17.06 -1.53
C GLN A 132 -0.57 -15.80 -1.95
N THR A 133 -0.22 -14.68 -1.33
CA THR A 133 -0.75 -13.35 -1.64
C THR A 133 0.39 -12.41 -2.01
N VAL A 134 0.13 -11.37 -2.78
CA VAL A 134 1.12 -10.33 -3.11
C VAL A 134 0.62 -8.99 -2.60
N TYR A 135 1.45 -8.32 -1.80
CA TYR A 135 1.22 -6.98 -1.30
C TYR A 135 2.28 -6.05 -1.88
N VAL A 136 1.82 -5.06 -2.65
CA VAL A 136 2.66 -4.05 -3.29
C VAL A 136 2.43 -2.72 -2.59
N PHE A 137 3.48 -2.15 -2.01
CA PHE A 137 3.38 -0.93 -1.22
C PHE A 137 4.34 0.16 -1.67
N LYS A 138 3.84 1.38 -1.86
CA LYS A 138 4.66 2.57 -2.14
C LYS A 138 5.65 2.39 -3.30
N CYS A 139 5.27 1.64 -4.33
CA CYS A 139 6.05 1.53 -5.56
C CYS A 139 5.77 2.73 -6.47
N GLU A 140 6.79 3.21 -7.17
CA GLU A 140 6.70 4.38 -8.06
C GLU A 140 7.38 4.10 -9.40
N ASN A 141 6.71 4.42 -10.51
CA ASN A 141 7.25 4.29 -11.87
C ASN A 141 7.86 2.90 -12.15
N SER A 142 7.23 1.85 -11.64
CA SER A 142 7.77 0.48 -11.63
C SER A 142 6.84 -0.49 -12.32
N ILE A 143 7.39 -1.58 -12.87
CA ILE A 143 6.63 -2.65 -13.50
C ILE A 143 6.84 -3.93 -12.69
N ILE A 144 5.74 -4.51 -12.23
CA ILE A 144 5.73 -5.70 -11.37
C ILE A 144 5.09 -6.84 -12.15
N GLN A 145 5.83 -7.92 -12.33
CA GLN A 145 5.38 -9.13 -13.02
C GLN A 145 5.19 -10.25 -12.00
N VAL A 146 3.95 -10.71 -11.81
CA VAL A 146 3.62 -11.82 -10.93
C VAL A 146 3.38 -13.07 -11.80
N LYS A 147 4.34 -13.99 -11.75
CA LYS A 147 4.30 -15.24 -12.53
C LYS A 147 3.70 -16.36 -11.70
N GLY A 148 2.77 -17.09 -12.29
CA GLY A 148 2.01 -18.15 -11.66
C GLY A 148 0.66 -17.69 -11.10
N LYS A 149 -0.15 -18.67 -10.70
CA LYS A 149 -1.46 -18.44 -10.10
C LYS A 149 -1.32 -18.04 -8.64
N VAL A 150 -1.99 -16.98 -8.22
CA VAL A 150 -1.93 -16.43 -6.85
C VAL A 150 -3.33 -16.23 -6.27
N ASN A 151 -3.45 -16.15 -4.95
CA ASN A 151 -4.75 -16.03 -4.31
C ASN A 151 -5.33 -14.62 -4.52
N SER A 152 -4.59 -13.62 -4.07
CA SER A 152 -4.97 -12.21 -4.17
C SER A 152 -3.74 -11.32 -4.34
N ILE A 153 -3.97 -10.14 -4.92
CA ILE A 153 -2.98 -9.08 -5.06
C ILE A 153 -3.55 -7.80 -4.48
N THR A 154 -2.78 -7.05 -3.71
CA THR A 154 -3.16 -5.75 -3.19
C THR A 154 -2.09 -4.72 -3.54
N LEU A 155 -2.50 -3.64 -4.19
CA LEU A 155 -1.67 -2.47 -4.48
C LEU A 155 -2.10 -1.34 -3.56
N ASP A 156 -1.17 -0.84 -2.75
CA ASP A 156 -1.42 0.25 -1.82
C ASP A 156 -0.40 1.37 -2.01
N SER A 157 -0.90 2.59 -2.15
CA SER A 157 -0.08 3.80 -2.16
C SER A 157 0.95 3.83 -3.30
N CYS A 158 0.66 3.17 -4.41
CA CYS A 158 1.53 3.09 -5.58
C CYS A 158 1.23 4.22 -6.58
N LYS A 159 2.27 4.67 -7.31
CA LYS A 159 2.17 5.74 -8.32
C LYS A 159 2.81 5.31 -9.62
N LYS A 160 2.16 5.54 -10.77
CA LYS A 160 2.70 5.18 -12.09
C LYS A 160 3.22 3.74 -12.15
N THR A 161 2.54 2.83 -11.46
CA THR A 161 2.97 1.43 -11.31
C THR A 161 2.10 0.56 -12.20
N SER A 162 2.75 -0.29 -12.98
CA SER A 162 2.09 -1.27 -13.84
C SER A 162 2.27 -2.65 -13.24
N ILE A 163 1.19 -3.42 -13.13
CA ILE A 163 1.22 -4.80 -12.67
C ILE A 163 0.67 -5.74 -13.73
N VAL A 164 1.42 -6.81 -13.99
CA VAL A 164 1.02 -7.88 -14.91
C VAL A 164 1.03 -9.18 -14.13
N PHE A 165 -0.05 -9.96 -14.21
CA PHE A 165 -0.16 -11.23 -13.50
C PHE A 165 -0.89 -12.30 -14.31
N ASP A 166 -0.60 -13.57 -14.03
CA ASP A 166 -1.18 -14.69 -14.77
C ASP A 166 -2.65 -14.94 -14.40
N SER A 167 -2.96 -15.33 -13.17
CA SER A 167 -4.33 -15.62 -12.76
C SER A 167 -4.52 -15.45 -11.26
N LEU A 168 -5.72 -15.03 -10.88
CA LEU A 168 -6.15 -14.85 -9.50
C LEU A 168 -7.22 -15.87 -9.11
N LEU A 169 -7.18 -16.33 -7.86
CA LEU A 169 -8.24 -17.15 -7.29
C LEU A 169 -9.38 -16.31 -6.71
N SER A 170 -9.06 -15.16 -6.15
CA SER A 170 -10.01 -14.32 -5.42
C SER A 170 -10.15 -12.96 -6.08
N GLN A 171 -9.26 -12.01 -5.74
CA GLN A 171 -9.43 -10.63 -6.14
C GLN A 171 -8.11 -9.88 -6.25
N ILE A 172 -8.18 -8.73 -6.94
CA ILE A 172 -7.15 -7.69 -6.89
C ILE A 172 -7.73 -6.42 -6.27
N GLU A 173 -6.99 -5.83 -5.34
CA GLU A 173 -7.36 -4.58 -4.67
C GLU A 173 -6.38 -3.47 -5.01
N VAL A 174 -6.91 -2.29 -5.31
CA VAL A 174 -6.14 -1.10 -5.68
C VAL A 174 -6.57 0.02 -4.76
N ILE A 175 -5.70 0.40 -3.83
CA ILE A 175 -6.03 1.28 -2.72
C ILE A 175 -5.07 2.46 -2.73
N ASN A 176 -5.61 3.69 -2.64
CA ASN A 176 -4.79 4.90 -2.48
C ASN A 176 -3.72 5.08 -3.58
N CYS A 177 -4.00 4.62 -4.81
CA CYS A 177 -3.03 4.61 -5.90
C CYS A 177 -3.24 5.78 -6.88
N GLN A 178 -2.24 6.05 -7.72
CA GLN A 178 -2.35 7.05 -8.79
C GLN A 178 -1.70 6.60 -10.10
N SER A 179 -2.41 6.77 -11.22
CA SER A 179 -1.94 6.42 -12.56
C SER A 179 -1.42 4.98 -12.66
N VAL A 180 -2.19 4.01 -12.16
CA VAL A 180 -1.81 2.60 -12.18
C VAL A 180 -2.34 1.89 -13.42
N GLN A 181 -1.61 0.87 -13.85
CA GLN A 181 -2.03 -0.02 -14.94
C GLN A 181 -2.04 -1.46 -14.46
N ILE A 182 -3.09 -2.19 -14.81
CA ILE A 182 -3.30 -3.57 -14.38
C ILE A 182 -3.56 -4.39 -15.61
N GLN A 183 -2.84 -5.50 -15.77
CA GLN A 183 -3.03 -6.44 -16.87
C GLN A 183 -3.12 -7.85 -16.32
N THR A 184 -4.24 -8.52 -16.61
CA THR A 184 -4.40 -9.95 -16.33
C THR A 184 -4.18 -10.74 -17.62
N LEU A 185 -3.47 -11.86 -17.52
CA LEU A 185 -3.27 -12.78 -18.65
C LEU A 185 -4.31 -13.92 -18.65
N GLY A 186 -4.92 -14.19 -17.51
CA GLY A 186 -5.91 -15.25 -17.30
C GLY A 186 -7.03 -14.78 -16.37
N ALA A 187 -7.58 -15.68 -15.55
CA ALA A 187 -8.78 -15.41 -14.77
C ALA A 187 -8.55 -14.37 -13.65
N MET A 188 -9.51 -13.45 -13.50
CA MET A 188 -9.59 -12.48 -12.41
C MET A 188 -11.07 -12.32 -12.02
N PRO A 189 -11.53 -12.95 -10.91
CA PRO A 189 -12.95 -12.91 -10.55
C PRO A 189 -13.44 -11.52 -10.13
N THR A 190 -12.65 -10.82 -9.31
CA THR A 190 -13.06 -9.52 -8.75
C THR A 190 -11.92 -8.51 -8.77
N LEU A 191 -12.24 -7.27 -9.11
CA LEU A 191 -11.35 -6.11 -9.06
C LEU A 191 -11.99 -5.04 -8.18
N SER A 192 -11.27 -4.62 -7.14
CA SER A 192 -11.70 -3.56 -6.22
C SER A 192 -10.78 -2.36 -6.35
N ILE A 193 -11.34 -1.19 -6.69
CA ILE A 193 -10.61 0.07 -6.84
C ILE A 193 -11.15 1.08 -5.82
N GLN A 194 -10.30 1.48 -4.88
CA GLN A 194 -10.66 2.37 -3.79
C GLN A 194 -9.68 3.53 -3.69
N LYS A 195 -10.21 4.75 -3.57
CA LYS A 195 -9.42 5.96 -3.37
C LYS A 195 -8.26 6.09 -4.38
N THR A 196 -8.52 5.77 -5.65
CA THR A 196 -7.50 5.71 -6.70
C THR A 196 -7.84 6.65 -7.83
N ASP A 197 -6.85 7.43 -8.29
CA ASP A 197 -7.01 8.40 -9.37
C ASP A 197 -6.19 7.96 -10.59
N GLY A 198 -6.87 7.61 -11.67
CA GLY A 198 -6.24 7.09 -12.88
C GLY A 198 -5.88 5.60 -12.74
N CYS A 199 -6.75 4.74 -13.26
CA CYS A 199 -6.53 3.30 -13.30
C CYS A 199 -6.90 2.76 -14.68
N GLN A 200 -5.96 2.09 -15.35
CA GLN A 200 -6.23 1.39 -16.61
C GLN A 200 -6.15 -0.11 -16.38
N VAL A 201 -7.19 -0.83 -16.76
CA VAL A 201 -7.27 -2.28 -16.54
C VAL A 201 -7.44 -3.00 -17.86
N TYR A 202 -6.46 -3.80 -18.23
CA TYR A 202 -6.44 -4.65 -19.40
C TYR A 202 -6.93 -6.04 -19.00
N LEU A 203 -8.13 -6.39 -19.44
CA LEU A 203 -8.73 -7.69 -19.17
C LEU A 203 -8.22 -8.74 -20.16
N SER A 204 -8.14 -9.98 -19.68
CA SER A 204 -7.97 -11.15 -20.54
C SER A 204 -9.35 -11.64 -21.03
N LYS A 205 -9.35 -12.57 -21.98
CA LYS A 205 -10.59 -13.26 -22.42
C LYS A 205 -11.26 -14.00 -21.26
N ASP A 206 -10.48 -14.52 -20.32
CA ASP A 206 -10.96 -15.28 -19.15
C ASP A 206 -11.48 -14.38 -18.02
N ALA A 207 -11.14 -13.09 -18.04
CA ALA A 207 -11.55 -12.11 -17.03
C ALA A 207 -12.69 -11.17 -17.52
N ILE A 208 -13.34 -11.50 -18.64
CA ILE A 208 -14.39 -10.63 -19.22
C ILE A 208 -15.60 -10.44 -18.30
N ASN A 209 -15.88 -11.44 -17.44
CA ASN A 209 -16.97 -11.42 -16.47
C ASN A 209 -16.51 -10.99 -15.07
N ALA A 210 -15.34 -10.34 -14.95
CA ALA A 210 -14.85 -9.87 -13.67
C ALA A 210 -15.82 -8.86 -13.05
N GLU A 211 -16.09 -9.01 -11.75
CA GLU A 211 -16.85 -8.02 -10.99
C GLU A 211 -15.94 -6.84 -10.65
N ILE A 212 -16.36 -5.63 -11.01
CA ILE A 212 -15.60 -4.41 -10.77
C ILE A 212 -16.31 -3.58 -9.71
N ILE A 213 -15.67 -3.42 -8.56
CA ILE A 213 -16.17 -2.67 -7.42
C ILE A 213 -15.32 -1.42 -7.29
N THR A 214 -15.96 -0.25 -7.27
CA THR A 214 -15.25 1.03 -7.17
C THR A 214 -15.79 1.89 -6.04
N SER A 215 -14.92 2.62 -5.35
CA SER A 215 -15.33 3.63 -4.37
C SER A 215 -14.34 4.79 -4.35
N LYS A 216 -14.85 6.04 -4.37
CA LYS A 216 -14.02 7.26 -4.24
C LYS A 216 -12.84 7.29 -5.23
N SER A 217 -13.05 6.79 -6.44
CA SER A 217 -12.01 6.63 -7.45
C SER A 217 -12.42 7.33 -8.74
N SER A 218 -11.44 7.85 -9.47
CA SER A 218 -11.66 8.65 -10.68
C SER A 218 -10.78 8.15 -11.84
N GLU A 219 -11.15 8.51 -13.07
CA GLU A 219 -10.37 8.20 -14.29
C GLU A 219 -10.07 6.70 -14.49
N MET A 220 -11.09 5.86 -14.30
CA MET A 220 -10.98 4.41 -14.43
C MET A 220 -11.40 3.96 -15.84
N ASN A 221 -10.49 3.29 -16.55
CA ASN A 221 -10.73 2.76 -17.89
C ASN A 221 -10.52 1.24 -17.89
N ILE A 222 -11.52 0.51 -18.37
CA ILE A 222 -11.50 -0.95 -18.50
C ILE A 222 -11.39 -1.30 -19.98
N LEU A 223 -10.31 -1.98 -20.34
CA LEU A 223 -9.99 -2.38 -21.70
C LEU A 223 -10.35 -3.85 -21.88
N VAL A 224 -11.38 -4.11 -22.68
CA VAL A 224 -11.90 -5.44 -22.97
C VAL A 224 -11.34 -5.94 -24.31
N PRO A 225 -10.77 -7.14 -24.40
CA PRO A 225 -10.20 -7.64 -25.65
C PRO A 225 -11.31 -7.97 -26.66
N SER A 226 -11.25 -7.41 -27.87
CA SER A 226 -12.21 -7.62 -28.95
C SER A 226 -11.66 -8.53 -30.05
N GLY A 227 -11.75 -9.84 -29.84
CA GLY A 227 -11.54 -10.85 -30.88
C GLY A 227 -10.08 -11.09 -31.29
N GLU A 228 -9.49 -10.19 -32.06
CA GLU A 228 -8.13 -10.29 -32.61
C GLU A 228 -7.06 -9.85 -31.59
N GLU A 229 -5.85 -10.41 -31.70
CA GLU A 229 -4.74 -10.13 -30.79
C GLU A 229 -4.32 -8.65 -30.88
N GLY A 230 -4.69 -7.85 -29.88
CA GLY A 230 -4.23 -6.47 -29.71
C GLY A 230 -5.33 -5.40 -29.75
N ASP A 231 -6.55 -5.75 -30.17
CA ASP A 231 -7.67 -4.81 -30.16
C ASP A 231 -8.38 -4.80 -28.81
N PHE A 232 -8.45 -3.62 -28.20
CA PHE A 232 -9.14 -3.39 -26.94
C PHE A 232 -10.23 -2.35 -27.09
N VAL A 233 -11.44 -2.68 -26.65
CA VAL A 233 -12.53 -1.72 -26.51
C VAL A 233 -12.45 -1.11 -25.11
N SER A 234 -12.27 0.21 -25.04
CA SER A 234 -12.26 0.96 -23.79
C SER A 234 -13.69 1.19 -23.31
N SER A 235 -14.04 0.65 -22.15
CA SER A 235 -15.26 0.94 -21.41
C SER A 235 -14.91 1.82 -20.21
N PHE A 236 -15.60 2.94 -20.07
CA PHE A 236 -15.46 3.81 -18.91
C PHE A 236 -16.20 3.21 -17.72
N CYS A 237 -15.56 3.16 -16.56
CA CYS A 237 -16.24 2.76 -15.32
C CYS A 237 -16.82 4.03 -14.65
N PRO A 238 -18.15 4.12 -14.45
CA PRO A 238 -18.75 5.26 -13.77
C PRO A 238 -18.15 5.43 -12.36
N SER A 239 -17.78 6.65 -11.99
CA SER A 239 -17.33 6.96 -10.64
C SER A 239 -18.52 6.95 -9.67
N LEU A 240 -18.47 6.09 -8.65
CA LEU A 240 -19.41 6.06 -7.53
C LEU A 240 -18.81 6.63 -6.24
#